data_AF-A0A1Y0BD37-F1
#
_entry.id   AF-A0A1Y0BD37-F1
#
_cell.length_a   1.000
_cell.length_b   1.000
_cell.length_c   1.000
_cell.angle_alpha   90.00
_cell.angle_beta   90.00
_cell.angle_gamma   90.00
#
_symmetry.space_group_name_H-M   'P 1'
#
loop_
_entity.id
_entity.type
_entity.pdbx_description
1 polymer ?
#
loop_
_entity_poly.entity_id
_entity_poly.type
_entity_poly.pdbx_seq_one_letter_code
_entity_poly.pdbx_strand_id
1 'polypeptide(L)'
;MPDGVGAWFGRLPLAGLVDGATEVQRLSKEISKFDQATTRAEARFANPAFVDKAPPEVVDTERARLAEFGEQRATLASQRERMAVLAG
;
A
#
# COMPACT_ATOMS: atom_id res chain seq x y z
N MET A 1 39.33 20.44 36.67
CA MET A 1 39.02 19.69 35.45
C MET A 1 37.51 19.50 35.43
N PRO A 2 36.72 20.25 34.65
CA PRO A 2 35.29 19.97 34.53
C PRO A 2 35.10 18.99 33.38
N ASP A 3 34.76 17.77 33.74
CA ASP A 3 34.24 16.72 32.89
C ASP A 3 32.92 17.20 32.25
N GLY A 4 33.03 17.60 30.98
CA GLY A 4 31.97 18.14 30.15
C GLY A 4 30.83 17.14 29.96
N VAL A 5 29.87 17.17 30.88
CA VAL A 5 28.48 16.78 30.62
C VAL A 5 27.89 17.80 29.63
N GLY A 6 28.09 17.54 28.34
CA GLY A 6 27.85 18.54 27.30
C GLY A 6 27.51 17.98 25.94
N ALA A 7 26.78 16.87 25.88
CA ALA A 7 25.98 16.49 24.72
C ALA A 7 24.90 15.55 25.26
N TRP A 8 23.67 15.97 25.56
CA TRP A 8 22.68 16.35 24.54
C TRP A 8 23.05 15.81 23.15
N PHE A 9 23.45 14.53 23.07
CA PHE A 9 23.38 13.78 21.82
C PHE A 9 21.96 14.01 21.33
N GLY A 10 21.88 14.82 20.28
CA GLY A 10 20.64 15.43 19.85
C GLY A 10 19.56 14.36 19.83
N ARG A 11 18.39 14.72 20.37
CA ARG A 11 17.14 14.09 19.99
C ARG A 11 16.93 14.39 18.49
N LEU A 12 17.78 13.81 17.64
CA LEU A 12 17.41 13.55 16.26
C LEU A 12 16.12 12.74 16.37
N PRO A 13 15.03 13.12 15.70
CA PRO A 13 13.81 12.34 15.67
C PRO A 13 14.03 11.07 14.81
N LEU A 14 15.09 10.30 15.06
CA LEU A 14 15.34 9.01 14.42
C LEU A 14 14.20 8.04 14.74
N ALA A 15 13.60 8.14 15.92
CA ALA A 15 12.45 7.32 16.29
C ALA A 15 11.26 7.53 15.34
N GLY A 16 10.99 8.77 14.91
CA GLY A 16 9.93 9.06 13.94
C GLY A 16 10.33 8.74 12.49
N LEU A 17 11.60 8.94 12.14
CA LEU A 17 12.14 8.67 10.80
C LEU A 17 12.17 7.16 10.49
N VAL A 18 12.58 6.33 11.47
CA VAL A 18 12.64 4.87 11.35
C VAL A 18 11.23 4.26 11.34
N ASP A 19 10.31 4.80 12.13
CA ASP A 19 8.91 4.37 12.14
C ASP A 19 8.23 4.69 10.81
N GLY A 20 8.43 5.90 10.27
CA GLY A 20 7.92 6.31 8.96
C GLY A 20 8.46 5.46 7.81
N ALA A 21 9.76 5.18 7.77
CA ALA A 21 10.35 4.32 6.74
C ALA A 21 9.83 2.87 6.83
N THR A 22 9.69 2.34 8.05
CA THR A 22 9.14 1.00 8.30
C THR A 22 7.68 0.91 7.88
N GLU A 23 6.89 1.93 8.20
CA GLU A 23 5.47 1.99 7.85
C GLU A 23 5.27 2.13 6.34
N VAL A 24 6.08 2.94 5.65
CA VAL A 24 6.11 3.01 4.18
C VAL A 24 6.40 1.64 3.57
N GLN A 25 7.32 0.87 4.14
CA GLN A 25 7.61 -0.50 3.69
C GLN A 25 6.43 -1.46 3.92
N ARG A 26 5.77 -1.39 5.08
CA ARG A 26 4.57 -2.21 5.38
C ARG A 26 3.45 -1.90 4.38
N LEU A 27 3.13 -0.63 4.20
CA LEU A 27 2.11 -0.17 3.26
C LEU A 27 2.45 -0.57 1.82
N SER A 28 3.72 -0.49 1.41
CA SER A 28 4.16 -0.94 0.08
C SER A 28 3.94 -2.44 -0.14
N LYS A 29 4.19 -3.27 0.89
CA LYS A 29 3.90 -4.71 0.81
C LYS A 29 2.40 -4.99 0.70
N GLU A 30 1.56 -4.23 1.39
CA GLU A 30 0.10 -4.37 1.30
C GLU A 30 -0.43 -3.93 -0.06
N ILE A 31 0.02 -2.79 -0.57
CA ILE A 31 -0.28 -2.32 -1.94
C ILE A 31 0.08 -3.41 -2.96
N SER A 32 1.25 -4.04 -2.84
CA SER A 32 1.68 -5.12 -3.74
C SER A 32 0.74 -6.34 -3.72
N LYS A 33 0.11 -6.66 -2.58
CA LYS A 33 -0.89 -7.75 -2.52
C LYS A 33 -2.13 -7.40 -3.33
N PHE A 34 -2.60 -6.15 -3.24
CA PHE A 34 -3.74 -5.68 -4.04
C PHE A 34 -3.40 -5.55 -5.52
N ASP A 35 -2.17 -5.13 -5.87
CA ASP A 35 -1.68 -5.14 -7.25
C ASP A 35 -1.75 -6.55 -7.85
N GLN A 36 -1.22 -7.55 -7.13
CA GLN A 36 -1.26 -8.94 -7.60
C GLN A 36 -2.69 -9.49 -7.70
N ALA A 37 -3.57 -9.15 -6.76
CA ALA A 37 -4.98 -9.54 -6.81
C ALA A 37 -5.68 -8.92 -8.02
N THR A 38 -5.43 -7.64 -8.28
CA THR A 38 -5.96 -6.90 -9.44
C THR A 38 -5.47 -7.51 -10.74
N THR A 39 -4.17 -7.75 -10.91
CA THR A 39 -3.62 -8.38 -12.12
C THR A 39 -4.23 -9.75 -12.40
N ARG A 40 -4.46 -10.57 -11.36
CA ARG A 40 -5.11 -11.87 -11.52
C ARG A 40 -6.57 -11.74 -11.95
N ALA A 41 -7.29 -10.76 -11.42
CA ALA A 41 -8.67 -10.49 -11.81
C ALA A 41 -8.76 -9.92 -13.23
N GLU A 42 -7.88 -8.99 -13.60
CA GLU A 42 -7.76 -8.46 -14.97
C GLU A 42 -7.47 -9.57 -15.99
N ALA A 43 -6.59 -10.52 -15.64
CA ALA A 43 -6.32 -11.68 -16.49
C ALA A 43 -7.57 -12.54 -16.75
N ARG A 44 -8.50 -12.62 -15.80
CA ARG A 44 -9.80 -13.31 -16.00
C ARG A 44 -10.68 -12.54 -16.97
N PHE A 45 -10.71 -11.21 -16.89
CA PHE A 45 -11.47 -10.36 -17.82
C PHE A 45 -10.85 -10.24 -19.21
N ALA A 46 -9.54 -10.41 -19.33
CA ALA A 46 -8.84 -10.49 -20.61
C ALA A 46 -9.21 -11.76 -21.39
N ASN A 47 -9.77 -12.79 -20.74
CA ASN A 47 -10.28 -13.98 -21.40
C ASN A 47 -11.74 -13.74 -21.87
N PRO A 48 -12.01 -13.66 -23.19
CA PRO A 48 -13.35 -13.43 -23.71
C PRO A 48 -14.34 -14.52 -23.29
N ALA A 49 -13.87 -15.76 -23.16
CA ALA A 49 -14.71 -16.87 -22.72
C ALA A 49 -15.24 -16.69 -21.29
N PHE A 50 -14.56 -15.92 -20.44
CA PHE A 50 -15.06 -15.61 -19.11
C PHE A 50 -16.22 -14.61 -19.19
N VAL A 51 -16.08 -13.55 -19.98
CA VAL A 51 -17.13 -12.54 -20.14
C VAL A 51 -18.34 -13.09 -20.91
N ASP A 52 -18.11 -13.93 -21.91
CA ASP A 52 -19.15 -14.43 -22.80
C ASP A 52 -19.89 -15.66 -22.25
N LYS A 53 -19.25 -16.44 -21.36
CA LYS A 53 -19.84 -17.70 -20.85
C LYS A 53 -20.16 -17.68 -19.36
N ALA A 54 -19.58 -16.78 -18.57
CA ALA A 54 -19.92 -16.72 -17.16
C ALA A 54 -21.31 -16.10 -16.96
N PRO A 55 -22.06 -16.52 -15.93
CA PRO A 55 -23.30 -15.87 -15.55
C PRO A 55 -23.08 -14.36 -15.30
N PRO A 56 -24.03 -13.49 -15.69
CA PRO A 56 -23.90 -12.04 -15.50
C PRO A 56 -23.57 -11.65 -14.06
N GLU A 57 -24.20 -12.30 -13.09
CA GLU A 57 -23.95 -12.10 -11.65
C GLU A 57 -22.50 -12.38 -11.24
N VAL A 58 -21.82 -13.34 -11.86
CA VAL A 58 -20.42 -13.68 -11.61
C VAL A 58 -19.51 -12.60 -12.20
N VAL A 59 -19.81 -12.16 -13.42
CA VAL A 59 -19.07 -11.08 -14.09
C VAL A 59 -19.19 -9.78 -13.29
N ASP A 60 -20.40 -9.42 -12.86
CA ASP A 60 -20.66 -8.20 -12.10
C ASP A 60 -19.99 -8.26 -10.71
N THR A 61 -20.05 -9.41 -10.02
CA THR A 61 -19.37 -9.61 -8.74
C THR A 61 -17.85 -9.45 -8.89
N GLU A 62 -17.26 -10.02 -9.94
CA GLU A 62 -15.81 -9.90 -10.17
C GLU A 62 -15.41 -8.48 -10.58
N ARG A 63 -16.26 -7.74 -11.30
CA ARG A 63 -16.02 -6.31 -11.60
C ARG A 63 -16.10 -5.46 -10.34
N ALA A 64 -17.08 -5.72 -9.48
CA ALA A 64 -17.21 -5.05 -8.19
C ALA A 64 -15.99 -5.31 -7.31
N ARG A 65 -15.52 -6.55 -7.24
CA ARG A 65 -14.26 -6.90 -6.54
C ARG A 65 -13.04 -6.19 -7.10
N LEU A 66 -12.95 -6.08 -8.44
CA LEU A 66 -11.86 -5.34 -9.08
C LEU A 66 -11.85 -3.87 -8.65
N ALA A 67 -13.03 -3.23 -8.66
CA ALA A 67 -13.19 -1.85 -8.20
C ALA A 67 -12.81 -1.71 -6.73
N GLU A 68 -13.27 -2.61 -5.87
CA GLU A 68 -12.95 -2.63 -4.43
C GLU A 68 -11.44 -2.75 -4.18
N PHE A 69 -10.74 -3.63 -4.90
CA PHE A 69 -9.28 -3.72 -4.81
C PHE A 69 -8.58 -2.43 -5.23
N GLY A 70 -9.08 -1.77 -6.29
CA GLY A 70 -8.59 -0.47 -6.72
C GLY A 70 -8.75 0.61 -5.65
N GLU A 71 -9.90 0.68 -5.01
CA GLU A 71 -10.20 1.64 -3.93
C GLU A 71 -9.34 1.39 -2.68
N GLN A 72 -9.21 0.13 -2.24
CA GLN A 72 -8.36 -0.24 -1.11
C GLN A 72 -6.89 0.11 -1.38
N ARG A 73 -6.41 -0.21 -2.58
CA ARG A 73 -5.06 0.14 -3.02
C ARG A 73 -4.83 1.65 -3.04
N ALA A 74 -5.77 2.42 -3.58
CA ALA A 74 -5.68 3.87 -3.65
C ALA A 74 -5.63 4.51 -2.25
N THR A 75 -6.42 3.97 -1.32
CA THR A 75 -6.42 4.38 0.09
C THR A 75 -5.05 4.14 0.73
N LEU A 76 -4.49 2.94 0.56
CA LEU A 76 -3.16 2.60 1.08
C LEU A 76 -2.04 3.41 0.41
N ALA A 77 -2.15 3.68 -0.89
CA ALA A 77 -1.19 4.51 -1.61
C ALA A 77 -1.18 5.95 -1.08
N SER A 78 -2.37 6.51 -0.81
CA SER A 78 -2.51 7.84 -0.21
C SER A 78 -1.93 7.90 1.21
N GLN A 79 -2.14 6.85 2.02
CA GLN A 79 -1.54 6.75 3.35
C GLN A 79 -0.02 6.65 3.26
N ARG A 80 0.50 5.81 2.36
CA ARG A 80 1.95 5.65 2.14
C ARG A 80 2.61 6.96 1.75
N GLU A 81 1.97 7.74 0.88
CA GLU A 81 2.50 9.04 0.46
C GLU A 81 2.59 10.03 1.64
N ARG A 82 1.56 10.10 2.48
CA ARG A 82 1.60 10.90 3.72
C ARG A 82 2.74 10.46 4.63
N MET A 83 2.91 9.15 4.83
CA MET A 83 3.99 8.61 5.66
C MET A 83 5.37 8.89 5.07
N ALA A 84 5.51 8.84 3.74
CA ALA A 84 6.76 9.13 3.04
C ALA A 84 7.16 10.62 3.20
N VAL A 85 6.20 11.53 3.15
CA VAL A 85 6.43 12.97 3.40
C VAL A 85 6.85 13.23 4.85
N LEU A 86 6.29 12.50 5.82
CA LEU A 86 6.66 12.64 7.23
C LEU A 86 8.01 11.98 7.58
N ALA A 87 8.47 11.04 6.75
CA ALA A 87 9.72 10.31 6.93
C ALA A 87 10.92 10.95 6.18
N GLY A 88 10.69 12.02 5.42
CA GLY A 88 11.72 12.79 4.69
C GLY A 88 11.94 14.17 5.30
#